data_AF-A0A2V7NEK7-F1
#
_entry.id   AF-A0A2V7NEK7-F1
#
_cell.length_a   1.000
_cell.length_b   1.000
_cell.length_c   1.000
_cell.angle_alpha   90.00
_cell.angle_beta   90.00
_cell.angle_gamma   90.00
#
_symmetry.space_group_name_H-M   'P 1'
#
loop_
_entity.id
_entity.type
_entity.pdbx_description
1 polymer ?
#
loop_
_entity_poly.entity_id
_entity_poly.type
_entity_poly.pdbx_seq_one_letter_code
_entity_poly.pdbx_strand_id
1 'polypeptide(L)' 'GVSIVGDSTEGGAGNPVTRELPNGWAYRFPFMTWYAPDGTTFEEIGLTPDLWVRGSAEELAAGRDAVLDTALAVLRRSQ' A
#
# COMPACT_ATOMS: atom_id res chain seq x y z
N GLY A 1 -13.38 14.45 -4.88
CA GLY A 1 -12.92 13.07 -5.18
C GLY A 1 -11.82 12.70 -4.22
N VAL A 2 -11.27 11.49 -4.34
CA VAL A 2 -10.08 11.04 -3.61
C VAL A 2 -8.92 10.97 -4.60
N SER A 3 -7.70 11.28 -4.16
CA SER A 3 -6.48 11.10 -4.95
C SER A 3 -5.44 10.39 -4.10
N ILE A 4 -4.87 9.31 -4.62
CA ILE A 4 -3.82 8.51 -4.00
C ILE A 4 -2.46 8.96 -4.54
N VAL A 5 -1.54 9.31 -3.66
CA VAL A 5 -0.21 9.82 -4.00
C VAL A 5 0.84 8.99 -3.25
N GLY A 6 1.89 8.54 -3.94
CA GLY A 6 2.96 7.75 -3.33
C GLY A 6 3.55 6.72 -4.28
N ASP A 7 3.90 5.54 -3.76
CA ASP A 7 4.36 4.39 -4.54
C ASP A 7 3.27 3.31 -4.61
N SER A 8 3.46 2.29 -5.43
CA SER A 8 2.56 1.14 -5.49
C SER A 8 2.57 0.37 -4.16
N THR A 9 1.41 -0.11 -3.72
CA THR A 9 1.33 -1.00 -2.56
C THR A 9 1.86 -2.40 -2.90
N GLU A 10 2.14 -3.22 -1.89
CA GLU A 10 2.75 -4.56 -2.07
C GLU A 10 1.76 -5.64 -2.52
N GLY A 11 0.45 -5.42 -2.33
CA GLY A 11 -0.56 -6.41 -2.72
C GLY A 11 -0.74 -7.59 -1.76
N GLY A 12 -0.50 -7.41 -0.46
CA GLY A 12 -0.83 -8.42 0.55
C GLY A 12 -2.28 -8.35 1.00
N ALA A 13 -3.21 -9.02 0.30
CA ALA A 13 -4.64 -9.03 0.61
C ALA A 13 -5.15 -10.37 1.15
N GLY A 14 -4.33 -11.42 1.20
CA GLY A 14 -4.76 -12.81 1.44
C GLY A 14 -5.41 -13.17 2.80
N ASN A 15 -5.67 -12.20 3.69
CA ASN A 15 -6.26 -12.34 5.03
C ASN A 15 -5.70 -13.57 5.77
N PRO A 16 -4.47 -13.52 6.30
CA PRO A 16 -3.81 -14.73 6.76
C PRO A 16 -4.28 -15.19 8.14
N VAL A 17 -4.46 -16.51 8.28
CA VAL A 17 -4.68 -17.15 9.58
C VAL A 17 -3.33 -17.54 10.19
N THR A 18 -3.22 -17.38 11.51
CA THR A 18 -2.04 -17.80 12.27
C THR A 18 -2.41 -18.93 13.22
N ARG A 19 -1.58 -19.96 13.32
CA ARG A 19 -1.77 -21.12 14.19
C ARG A 19 -0.44 -21.58 14.78
N GLU A 20 -0.52 -22.24 15.93
CA GLU A 20 0.63 -22.77 16.66
C GLU A 20 0.71 -24.30 16.50
N LEU A 21 1.93 -24.80 16.35
CA LEU A 21 2.28 -26.22 16.29
C LEU A 21 2.68 -26.72 17.69
N PRO A 22 2.54 -28.02 18.00
CA PRO A 22 2.86 -28.57 19.33
C PRO A 22 4.31 -28.38 19.80
N ASN A 23 5.24 -28.09 18.90
CA ASN A 23 6.64 -27.79 19.21
C ASN A 23 6.89 -26.30 19.50
N GLY A 24 5.84 -25.48 19.60
CA GLY A 24 5.91 -24.04 19.86
C GLY A 24 6.20 -23.18 18.63
N TRP A 25 6.23 -23.75 17.42
CA TRP A 25 6.37 -22.98 16.19
C TRP A 25 5.03 -22.40 15.76
N ALA A 26 5.02 -21.22 15.13
CA ALA A 26 3.84 -20.64 14.51
C ALA A 26 3.94 -20.69 12.99
N TYR A 27 2.82 -20.92 12.31
CA TYR A 27 2.71 -20.75 10.87
C TYR A 27 1.59 -19.77 10.51
N ARG A 28 1.77 -19.09 9.38
CA ARG A 28 0.85 -18.07 8.85
C ARG A 28 0.64 -18.35 7.36
N PHE A 29 -0.61 -18.46 6.93
CA PHE A 29 -0.95 -18.68 5.52
C PHE A 29 -2.22 -17.91 5.12
N PRO A 30 -2.32 -17.39 3.87
CA PRO A 30 -3.52 -16.72 3.38
C PRO A 30 -4.69 -17.71 3.25
N PHE A 31 -5.90 -17.31 3.65
CA PHE A 31 -7.10 -18.16 3.52
C PHE A 31 -8.21 -17.57 2.64
N MET A 32 -7.99 -16.39 2.06
CA MET A 32 -8.99 -15.70 1.25
C MET A 32 -8.34 -15.01 0.04
N THR A 33 -9.11 -14.87 -1.03
CA THR A 33 -8.77 -14.04 -2.20
C THR A 33 -9.81 -12.93 -2.34
N TRP A 34 -9.36 -11.70 -2.56
CA TRP A 34 -10.24 -10.55 -2.80
C TRP A 34 -10.33 -10.22 -4.29
N TYR A 35 -11.52 -9.85 -4.72
CA TYR A 35 -11.79 -9.43 -6.09
C TYR A 35 -12.50 -8.07 -6.07
N ALA A 36 -12.06 -7.19 -6.96
CA ALA A 36 -12.80 -5.99 -7.31
C ALA A 36 -14.09 -6.34 -8.06
N PRO A 37 -15.05 -5.39 -8.21
CA PRO A 37 -16.32 -5.64 -8.90
C PRO A 37 -16.18 -6.13 -10.35
N ASP A 38 -15.06 -5.85 -11.00
CA ASP A 38 -14.72 -6.29 -12.37
C ASP A 38 -14.05 -7.67 -12.41
N GLY A 39 -13.84 -8.31 -11.25
CA GLY A 39 -13.16 -9.60 -11.12
C GLY A 39 -11.63 -9.50 -11.03
N THR A 40 -11.05 -8.30 -11.00
CA THR A 40 -9.60 -8.13 -10.86
C THR A 40 -9.14 -8.46 -9.43
N THR A 41 -8.00 -9.14 -9.28
CA THR A 41 -7.30 -9.32 -8.00
C THR A 41 -6.04 -8.46 -7.98
N PHE A 42 -5.65 -8.02 -6.78
CA PHE A 42 -4.44 -7.23 -6.55
C PHE A 42 -3.45 -7.95 -5.63
N GLU A 43 -3.69 -9.24 -5.32
CA GLU A 43 -2.72 -10.06 -4.60
C GLU A 43 -1.39 -10.11 -5.38
N GLU A 44 -0.25 -9.96 -4.70
CA GLU A 44 1.12 -9.93 -5.25
C GLU A 44 1.46 -8.76 -6.20
N ILE A 45 0.47 -7.98 -6.64
CA ILE A 45 0.65 -6.88 -7.61
C ILE A 45 0.46 -5.51 -6.94
N GLY A 46 -0.49 -5.42 -6.02
CA GLY A 46 -0.82 -4.18 -5.30
C GLY A 46 -1.64 -3.18 -6.10
N LEU A 47 -1.74 -1.97 -5.55
CA LEU A 47 -2.50 -0.85 -6.11
C LEU A 47 -1.54 0.24 -6.56
N THR A 48 -1.64 0.64 -7.82
CA THR A 48 -0.91 1.79 -8.37
C THR A 48 -1.57 3.09 -7.92
N PRO A 49 -0.81 4.09 -7.45
CA PRO A 49 -1.36 5.39 -7.07
C PRO A 49 -1.81 6.20 -8.29
N ASP A 50 -2.70 7.18 -8.09
CA ASP A 50 -3.08 8.13 -9.13
C ASP A 50 -1.88 9.01 -9.54
N LEU A 51 -1.02 9.33 -8.57
CA LEU A 51 0.21 10.08 -8.75
C LEU A 51 1.37 9.33 -8.11
N TRP A 52 2.23 8.78 -8.96
CA TRP A 52 3.46 8.14 -8.52
C TRP A 52 4.48 9.19 -8.08
N VAL A 53 4.89 9.12 -6.81
CA VAL A 53 5.90 9.99 -6.19
C VAL A 53 6.71 9.15 -5.22
N ARG A 54 8.04 9.18 -5.37
CA ARG A 54 8.96 8.52 -4.47
C ARG A 54 9.99 9.51 -3.95
N GLY A 55 9.95 9.76 -2.64
CA GLY A 55 11.01 10.50 -1.95
C GLY A 55 12.23 9.62 -1.71
N SER A 56 13.39 10.25 -1.51
CA SER A 56 14.57 9.56 -1.02
C SER A 56 14.62 9.54 0.51
N ALA A 57 15.30 8.56 1.09
CA ALA A 57 15.45 8.45 2.54
C ALA A 57 16.25 9.63 3.10
N GLU A 58 17.23 10.13 2.34
CA GLU A 58 18.08 11.27 2.68
C GLU A 58 17.28 12.56 2.76
N GLU A 59 16.36 12.79 1.83
CA GLU A 59 15.49 13.98 1.83
C GLU A 59 14.50 13.94 2.98
N LEU A 60 13.90 12.77 3.22
CA LEU A 60 12.98 12.58 4.33
C LEU A 60 13.70 12.81 5.67
N ALA A 61 14.92 12.31 5.82
CA ALA A 61 15.76 12.55 6.99
C ALA A 61 16.12 14.05 7.17
N ALA A 62 16.19 14.81 6.08
CA ALA A 62 16.38 16.26 6.09
C ALA A 62 15.06 17.05 6.29
N GLY A 63 13.94 16.39 6.59
CA GLY A 63 12.64 17.02 6.81
C GLY A 63 11.93 17.45 5.53
N ARG A 64 12.32 16.92 4.36
CA ARG A 64 11.69 17.18 3.07
C ARG A 64 10.95 15.92 2.60
N ASP A 65 9.63 15.97 2.59
CA ASP A 65 8.78 14.85 2.18
C ASP A 65 8.10 15.15 0.85
N ALA A 66 8.64 14.59 -0.23
CA ALA A 66 8.13 14.78 -1.59
C ALA A 66 6.69 14.27 -1.77
N VAL A 67 6.29 13.21 -1.07
CA VAL A 67 4.95 12.64 -1.16
C VAL A 67 3.95 13.58 -0.50
N LEU A 68 4.28 14.07 0.71
CA LEU A 68 3.46 15.04 1.44
C LEU A 68 3.32 16.37 0.68
N ASP A 69 4.44 16.91 0.19
CA ASP A 69 4.44 18.16 -0.57
C ASP A 69 3.58 18.06 -1.82
N THR A 70 3.64 16.93 -2.53
CA THR A 70 2.82 16.67 -3.70
C THR A 70 1.34 16.56 -3.33
N ALA A 71 1.00 15.82 -2.26
CA ALA A 71 -0.38 15.69 -1.79
C ALA A 71 -0.99 17.06 -1.43
N LEU A 72 -0.24 17.94 -0.75
CA LEU A 72 -0.69 19.30 -0.45
C LEU A 72 -0.92 20.14 -1.71
N ALA A 73 -0.04 20.01 -2.72
CA ALA A 73 -0.19 20.71 -3.99
C ALA A 73 -1.41 20.21 -4.80
N VAL A 74 -1.78 18.94 -4.69
CA VAL A 74 -3.01 18.39 -5.29
C VAL A 74 -4.23 18.93 -4.57
N LEU A 75 -4.25 18.88 -3.24
CA LEU A 75 -5.36 19.40 -2.43
C LEU A 75 -5.64 20.87 -2.71
N ARG A 76 -4.60 21.71 -2.77
CA ARG A 76 -4.73 23.15 -3.07
C ARG A 76 -5.28 23.44 -4.47
N ARG A 77 -5.05 22.57 -5.45
CA ARG A 77 -5.58 22.71 -6.82
C ARG A 77 -7.03 22.25 -6.96
N SER A 78 -7.50 21.45 -6.00
CA SER A 78 -8.86 20.92 -5.96
C SER A 78 -9.86 21.81 -5.21
N GLN A 79 -9.39 22.89 -4.58
CA GLN A 79 -10.23 23.97 -4.04
C GLN A 79 -10.41 25.07 -5.07
#